data_AF-A0A9X0BLM8-F1
#
_entry.id   AF-A0A9X0BLM8-F1
#
_cell.length_a   1.000
_cell.length_b   1.000
_cell.length_c   1.000
_cell.angle_alpha   90.00
_cell.angle_beta   90.00
_cell.angle_gamma   90.00
#
_symmetry.space_group_name_H-M   'P 1'
#
loop_
_entity.id
_entity.type
_entity.pdbx_description
1 polymer ?
#
loop_
_entity_poly.entity_id
_entity_poly.type
_entity_poly.pdbx_seq_one_letter_code
_entity_poly.pdbx_strand_id
1 'polypeptide(L)' 'MAMTPLDWMDLYGSTSRADSLRLVTCDEHDYFEAGGIGGTKSIQPAEGRKLYGFYGRAGHDIDQLGAIFSD' A
#
# COMPACT_ATOMS: atom_id res chain seq x y z
N MET A 1 -20.99 3.24 7.58
CA MET A 1 -20.49 1.95 7.06
C MET A 1 -19.22 1.60 7.81
N ALA A 2 -19.03 0.35 8.19
CA ALA A 2 -17.75 -0.09 8.73
C ALA A 2 -16.72 -0.18 7.59
N MET A 3 -15.46 0.18 7.86
CA MET A 3 -14.38 0.04 6.87
C MET A 3 -14.01 -1.43 6.71
N THR A 4 -13.99 -1.91 5.46
CA THR A 4 -13.56 -3.27 5.11
C THR A 4 -12.04 -3.40 5.29
N PRO A 5 -11.54 -4.42 6.01
CA PRO A 5 -10.11 -4.66 6.12
C PRO A 5 -9.46 -5.06 4.79
N LEU A 6 -8.13 -4.96 4.72
CA LEU A 6 -7.38 -5.34 3.53
C LEU A 6 -6.89 -6.79 3.63
N ASP A 7 -7.03 -7.55 2.54
CA ASP A 7 -6.40 -8.88 2.43
C ASP A 7 -4.88 -8.70 2.29
N TRP A 8 -4.50 -7.93 1.27
CA TRP A 8 -3.12 -7.60 1.00
C TRP A 8 -2.97 -6.15 0.54
N MET A 9 -1.78 -5.62 0.77
CA MET A 9 -1.32 -4.36 0.22
C MET A 9 0.12 -4.54 -0.23
N ASP A 10 0.43 -4.04 -1.41
CA ASP A 10 1.76 -4.09 -2.00
C ASP A 10 2.20 -2.69 -2.42
N LEU A 11 3.47 -2.41 -2.16
CA LEU A 11 4.16 -1.23 -2.67
C LEU A 11 5.19 -1.68 -3.70
N TYR A 12 5.23 -1.00 -4.83
CA TYR A 12 6.29 -1.17 -5.81
C TYR A 12 7.16 0.07 -5.77
N GLY A 13 8.47 -0.11 -5.85
CA GLY A 13 9.38 1.03 -5.85
C GLY A 13 10.80 0.65 -6.23
N SER A 14 11.62 1.67 -6.38
CA SER A 14 13.06 1.57 -6.54
C SER A 14 13.76 1.92 -5.23
N THR A 15 15.09 1.93 -5.22
CA THR A 15 15.88 2.34 -4.06
C THR A 15 15.67 3.80 -3.65
N SER A 16 15.09 4.63 -4.52
CA SER A 16 14.92 6.06 -4.28
C SER A 16 13.48 6.56 -4.35
N ARG A 17 12.50 5.70 -4.67
CA ARG A 17 11.12 6.15 -4.88
C ARG A 17 10.09 5.01 -4.82
N ALA A 18 8.91 5.31 -4.26
CA ALA A 18 7.69 4.53 -4.45
C ALA A 18 7.07 4.80 -5.84
N ASP A 19 6.74 3.74 -6.56
CA ASP A 19 6.24 3.76 -7.94
C ASP A 19 4.75 3.40 -8.05
N SER A 20 4.28 2.35 -7.37
CA SER A 20 2.84 2.02 -7.33
C SER A 20 2.38 1.48 -5.99
N LEU A 21 1.12 1.81 -5.65
CA LEU A 21 0.38 1.29 -4.52
C LEU A 21 -0.73 0.39 -5.04
N ARG A 22 -0.81 -0.83 -4.51
CA ARG A 22 -1.85 -1.79 -4.86
C ARG A 22 -2.44 -2.38 -3.59
N LEU A 23 -3.75 -2.52 -3.53
CA LEU A 23 -4.44 -3.13 -2.39
C LEU A 23 -5.76 -3.77 -2.80
N VAL A 24 -6.17 -4.75 -2.00
CA VAL A 24 -7.49 -5.38 -2.13
C VAL A 24 -8.13 -5.53 -0.75
N THR A 25 -9.44 -5.44 -0.70
CA THR A 25 -10.22 -5.77 0.51
C THR A 25 -10.32 -7.28 0.73
N CYS A 26 -10.55 -7.71 1.98
CA CYS A 26 -10.68 -9.13 2.35
C CYS A 26 -11.83 -9.88 1.67
N ASP A 27 -12.85 -9.17 1.22
CA ASP A 27 -13.95 -9.75 0.43
C ASP A 27 -13.63 -9.79 -1.08
N GLU A 28 -12.41 -9.37 -1.45
CA GLU A 28 -11.89 -9.27 -2.81
C GLU A 28 -12.77 -8.43 -3.76
N HIS A 29 -13.70 -7.65 -3.22
CA HIS A 29 -14.65 -6.88 -4.01
C HIS A 29 -14.03 -5.58 -4.54
N ASP A 30 -13.18 -4.95 -3.71
CA ASP A 30 -12.57 -3.67 -4.02
C ASP A 30 -11.07 -3.85 -4.29
N TYR A 31 -10.65 -3.48 -5.50
CA TYR A 31 -9.26 -3.44 -5.94
C TYR A 31 -8.84 -2.01 -6.24
N PHE A 32 -7.68 -1.60 -5.75
CA PHE A 32 -7.08 -0.33 -6.07
C PHE A 32 -5.65 -0.53 -6.57
N GLU A 33 -5.33 0.11 -7.69
CA GLU A 33 -3.97 0.24 -8.20
C GLU A 33 -3.75 1.67 -8.68
N ALA A 34 -2.72 2.32 -8.17
CA ALA A 34 -2.29 3.63 -8.61
C ALA A 34 -0.77 3.69 -8.73
N GLY A 35 -0.30 4.32 -9.81
CA GLY A 35 1.13 4.49 -10.08
C GLY A 35 1.57 3.82 -11.38
N GLY A 36 2.88 3.65 -11.53
CA GLY A 36 3.50 3.08 -12.73
C GLY A 36 3.72 1.56 -12.67
N ILE A 37 4.17 1.00 -13.79
CA ILE A 37 4.55 -0.42 -13.91
C ILE A 37 5.99 -0.72 -13.47
N GLY A 38 6.68 0.27 -12.90
CA GLY A 38 8.08 0.19 -12.48
C GLY A 38 8.26 -0.29 -11.04
N GLY A 39 9.51 -0.57 -10.68
CA GLY A 39 9.91 -0.90 -9.32
C GLY A 39 9.82 -2.38 -8.98
N THR A 40 10.39 -2.74 -7.84
CA THR A 40 10.35 -4.06 -7.24
C THR A 40 9.25 -4.10 -6.17
N LYS A 41 8.56 -5.23 -6.10
CA LYS A 41 7.50 -5.49 -5.13
C LYS A 41 8.05 -5.51 -3.69
N SER A 42 7.37 -4.81 -2.79
CA SER A 42 7.54 -4.82 -1.34
C SER A 42 6.19 -5.08 -0.69
N ILE A 43 6.07 -6.23 -0.03
CA ILE A 43 4.82 -6.68 0.61
C ILE A 43 4.59 -5.86 1.88
N GLN A 44 3.39 -5.31 2.02
CA GLN A 44 2.89 -4.73 3.26
C GLN A 44 1.86 -5.70 3.85
N PRO A 45 2.22 -6.52 4.86
CA PRO A 45 1.36 -7.59 5.34
C PRO A 45 0.12 -7.00 6.01
N ALA A 46 -0.99 -6.90 5.27
CA ALA A 46 -2.23 -6.35 5.79
C ALA A 46 -2.94 -7.34 6.71
N GLU A 47 -2.96 -8.62 6.36
CA GLU A 47 -3.40 -9.73 7.24
C GLU A 47 -4.82 -9.53 7.81
N GLY A 48 -5.73 -8.98 7.00
CA GLY A 48 -7.10 -8.72 7.43
C GLY A 48 -7.26 -7.56 8.41
N ARG A 49 -6.26 -6.68 8.49
CA ARG A 49 -6.28 -5.49 9.35
C ARG A 49 -6.75 -4.26 8.59
N LYS A 50 -7.26 -3.29 9.33
CA LYS A 50 -7.74 -2.03 8.77
C LYS A 50 -6.57 -1.11 8.46
N LEU A 51 -6.51 -0.55 7.26
CA LEU A 51 -5.54 0.49 6.91
C LEU A 51 -5.90 1.80 7.59
N TYR A 52 -5.09 2.26 8.53
CA TYR A 52 -5.31 3.52 9.26
C TYR A 52 -4.58 4.71 8.64
N GLY A 53 -3.56 4.46 7.83
CA GLY A 53 -2.86 5.51 7.11
C GLY A 53 -1.50 5.07 6.60
N PHE A 54 -0.69 6.06 6.24
CA PHE A 54 0.64 5.85 5.69
C PHE A 54 1.69 6.65 6.48
N TYR A 55 2.92 6.15 6.46
CA TYR A 55 4.11 6.89 6.88
C TYR A 55 5.16 6.82 5.77
N GLY A 56 6.11 7.75 5.76
CA GLY A 56 7.11 7.78 4.71
C GLY A 56 8.01 9.00 4.72
N ARG A 57 8.75 9.14 3.63
CA ARG A 57 9.60 10.29 3.33
C ARG A 57 9.30 10.78 1.91
N ALA A 58 9.17 12.09 1.76
CA ALA A 58 8.96 12.73 0.47
C ALA A 58 10.05 13.78 0.18
N GLY A 59 10.36 13.94 -1.10
CA GLY A 59 11.21 14.97 -1.66
C GLY A 59 10.52 15.59 -2.88
N HIS A 60 11.13 15.44 -4.06
CA HIS A 60 10.46 15.74 -5.32
C HIS A 60 9.33 14.73 -5.62
N ASP A 61 9.57 13.46 -5.25
CA ASP A 61 8.61 12.38 -5.33
C ASP A 61 8.39 11.78 -3.91
N ILE A 62 7.66 10.65 -3.81
CA ILE A 62 7.61 9.84 -2.59
C ILE A 62 8.82 8.91 -2.57
N ASP A 63 9.83 9.20 -1.74
CA ASP A 63 11.05 8.40 -1.64
C ASP A 63 10.79 7.04 -0.97
N GLN A 64 9.99 7.06 0.09
CA GLN A 64 9.68 5.90 0.93
C GLN A 64 8.21 5.99 1.36
N LEU A 65 7.52 4.86 1.33
CA LEU A 65 6.13 4.73 1.76
C LEU A 65 5.97 3.41 2.53
N GLY A 66 5.18 3.45 3.59
CA GLY A 66 4.76 2.30 4.37
C GLY A 66 3.35 2.51 4.93
N ALA A 67 2.73 1.45 5.41
CA ALA A 67 1.35 1.47 5.90
C ALA A 67 1.24 1.24 7.41
N ILE A 68 0.26 1.91 8.01
CA ILE A 68 -0.15 1.73 9.40
C ILE A 68 -1.44 0.91 9.38
N PHE A 69 -1.42 -0.23 10.05
CA PHE A 69 -2.57 -1.10 10.21
C PHE A 69 -3.12 -1.02 11.64
N SER A 70 -4.40 -1.31 11.83
CA SER A 70 -4.94 -1.59 13.16
C SER A 70 -4.20 -2.76 13.81
N ASP A 71 -4.11 -2.77 15.13
CA ASP A 71 -3.68 -3.96 15.88
C ASP A 71 -4.62 -5.15 15.66
#